data_AF-A0A949E6A8-F1
#
_entry.id   AF-A0A949E6A8-F1
#
_cell.length_a   1.000
_cell.length_b   1.000
_cell.length_c   1.000
_cell.angle_alpha   90.00
_cell.angle_beta   90.00
_cell.angle_gamma   90.00
#
_symmetry.space_group_name_H-M   'P 1'
#
loop_
_entity.id
_entity.type
_entity.pdbx_description
1 polymer ?
#
loop_
_entity_poly.entity_id
_entity_poly.type
_entity_poly.pdbx_seq_one_letter_code
_entity_poly.pdbx_strand_id
1 'polypeptide(L)'
;MKEADIERLKKEQKPLPANWRSRLVQLKQKRGHKENQLLVSGANGSAFRIIVRQSDTNPLDFSAILACVLPDSNKSFILRRYNGKSHEHTNPLEAKTFYDYHIHEITERYQDSPHKDETFARPTDRYSNLAEAIDCLIIDCGFELPSEPQRRLFR
;
A
#
# COMPACT_ATOMS: atom_id res chain seq x y z
N MET A 1 -15.58 -7.97 4.77
CA MET A 1 -16.07 -7.04 3.72
C MET A 1 -16.29 -7.81 2.45
N LYS A 2 -17.32 -7.45 1.68
CA LYS A 2 -17.59 -8.07 0.38
C LYS A 2 -16.62 -7.57 -0.69
N GLU A 3 -16.40 -8.36 -1.73
CA GLU A 3 -15.48 -8.00 -2.82
C GLU A 3 -15.82 -6.64 -3.45
N ALA A 4 -17.11 -6.34 -3.59
CA ALA A 4 -17.59 -5.05 -4.10
C ALA A 4 -17.17 -3.86 -3.22
N ASP A 5 -17.16 -4.02 -1.89
CA ASP A 5 -16.70 -2.98 -0.97
C ASP A 5 -15.19 -2.76 -1.05
N ILE A 6 -14.43 -3.84 -1.16
CA ILE A 6 -12.97 -3.81 -1.31
C ILE A 6 -12.60 -3.02 -2.57
N GLU A 7 -13.23 -3.36 -3.70
CA GLU A 7 -13.00 -2.69 -4.97
C GLU A 7 -13.43 -1.22 -4.95
N ARG A 8 -14.57 -0.90 -4.32
CA ARG A 8 -15.02 0.47 -4.13
C ARG A 8 -13.98 1.29 -3.35
N LEU A 9 -13.47 0.77 -2.23
CA LEU A 9 -12.47 1.47 -1.40
C LEU A 9 -11.13 1.62 -2.12
N LYS A 10 -10.69 0.60 -2.88
CA LYS A 10 -9.47 0.68 -3.70
C LYS A 10 -9.60 1.75 -4.77
N LYS A 11 -10.75 1.88 -5.42
CA LYS A 11 -11.00 2.82 -6.54
C LYS A 11 -11.47 4.20 -6.12
N GLU A 12 -11.89 4.37 -4.86
CA GLU A 12 -12.25 5.69 -4.33
C GLU A 12 -11.14 6.71 -4.62
N GLN A 13 -11.50 7.89 -5.11
CA GLN A 13 -10.54 8.94 -5.42
C GLN A 13 -9.88 9.43 -4.14
N LYS A 14 -8.55 9.50 -4.14
CA LYS A 14 -7.72 9.88 -3.00
C LYS A 14 -6.76 11.00 -3.42
N PRO A 15 -7.18 12.28 -3.34
CA PRO A 15 -6.32 13.40 -3.69
C PRO A 15 -5.06 13.44 -2.82
N LEU A 16 -3.90 13.41 -3.46
CA LEU A 16 -2.63 13.50 -2.76
C LEU A 16 -2.21 14.96 -2.55
N PRO A 17 -1.59 15.30 -1.39
CA PRO A 17 -1.04 16.64 -1.19
C PRO A 17 0.15 16.88 -2.13
N ALA A 18 0.44 18.15 -2.44
CA ALA A 18 1.55 18.58 -3.31
C ALA A 18 2.90 17.93 -2.98
N ASN A 19 3.17 17.71 -1.68
CA ASN A 19 4.42 17.15 -1.17
C ASN A 19 4.32 15.66 -0.79
N TRP A 20 3.35 14.91 -1.33
CA TRP A 20 3.12 13.51 -0.96
C TRP A 20 4.38 12.64 -1.09
N ARG A 21 5.14 12.80 -2.19
CA ARG A 21 6.30 11.94 -2.48
C ARG A 21 7.38 12.13 -1.43
N SER A 22 7.74 13.38 -1.13
CA SER A 22 8.73 13.68 -0.08
C SER A 22 8.29 13.17 1.29
N ARG A 23 6.99 13.24 1.60
CA ARG A 23 6.43 12.71 2.86
C ARG A 23 6.44 11.19 2.96
N LEU A 24 6.52 10.46 1.84
CA LEU A 24 6.61 9.00 1.85
C LEU A 24 8.05 8.49 1.78
N VAL A 25 8.91 9.13 0.98
CA VAL A 25 10.29 8.64 0.76
C VAL A 25 11.29 9.07 1.84
N GLN A 26 10.99 10.13 2.61
CA GLN A 26 11.81 10.53 3.75
C GLN A 26 11.50 9.65 4.96
N LEU A 27 11.97 8.41 4.93
CA LEU A 27 11.74 7.43 6.00
C LEU A 27 12.45 7.85 7.29
N LYS A 28 11.76 7.68 8.42
CA LYS A 28 12.29 7.98 9.76
C LYS A 28 12.76 6.70 10.42
N GLN A 29 13.87 6.77 11.14
CA GLN A 29 14.43 5.64 11.87
C GLN A 29 13.44 5.11 12.92
N LYS A 30 13.15 3.80 12.89
CA LYS A 30 12.33 3.09 13.88
C LYS A 30 12.88 1.67 14.08
N ARG A 31 13.64 1.46 15.17
CA ARG A 31 14.07 0.13 15.68
C ARG A 31 14.29 -0.95 14.59
N GLY A 32 15.43 -0.89 13.88
CA GLY A 32 15.83 -1.89 12.88
C GLY A 32 15.20 -1.74 11.49
N HIS A 33 14.35 -0.73 11.30
CA HIS A 33 13.84 -0.33 9.99
C HIS A 33 13.64 1.19 9.94
N LYS A 34 13.35 1.70 8.75
CA LYS A 34 12.88 3.06 8.52
C LYS A 34 11.44 3.03 8.06
N GLU A 35 10.63 3.97 8.54
CA GLU A 35 9.21 4.04 8.23
C GLU A 35 8.73 5.48 8.07
N ASN A 36 7.75 5.69 7.19
CA ASN A 36 6.92 6.89 7.20
C ASN A 36 5.47 6.55 6.85
N GLN A 37 4.55 7.47 7.14
CA GLN A 37 3.13 7.31 6.87
C GLN A 37 2.49 8.61 6.42
N LEU A 38 1.46 8.50 5.59
CA LEU A 38 0.64 9.60 5.11
C LEU A 38 -0.84 9.25 5.29
N LEU A 39 -1.57 10.11 6.01
CA LEU A 39 -3.03 10.05 6.07
C LEU A 39 -3.61 10.76 4.84
N VAL A 40 -4.60 10.15 4.21
CA VAL A 40 -5.27 10.68 3.01
C VAL A 40 -6.77 10.50 3.19
N SER A 41 -7.54 11.56 2.96
CA SER A 41 -9.00 11.48 2.92
C SER A 41 -9.43 11.11 1.51
N GLY A 42 -10.33 10.15 1.38
CA GLY A 42 -10.98 9.85 0.11
C GLY A 42 -12.16 10.78 -0.16
N ALA A 43 -12.55 10.87 -1.43
CA ALA A 43 -13.62 11.73 -1.89
C ALA A 43 -14.99 11.38 -1.30
N ASN A 44 -15.20 10.15 -0.82
CA ASN A 44 -16.46 9.71 -0.20
C ASN A 44 -16.44 9.79 1.33
N GLY A 45 -15.42 10.43 1.92
CA GLY A 45 -15.27 10.58 3.36
C GLY A 45 -14.55 9.42 4.06
N SER A 46 -14.09 8.41 3.31
CA SER A 46 -13.25 7.34 3.85
C SER A 46 -11.88 7.90 4.27
N ALA A 47 -11.30 7.35 5.33
CA ALA A 47 -9.95 7.69 5.77
C ALA A 47 -8.97 6.58 5.37
N PHE A 48 -7.88 6.96 4.73
CA PHE A 48 -6.83 6.06 4.29
C PHE A 48 -5.49 6.40 4.93
N ARG A 49 -4.64 5.38 5.07
CA ARG A 49 -3.27 5.52 5.50
C ARG A 49 -2.35 4.80 4.51
N ILE A 50 -1.41 5.54 3.95
CA ILE A 50 -0.27 4.99 3.24
C ILE A 50 0.84 4.78 4.28
N ILE A 51 1.42 3.58 4.33
CA ILE A 51 2.55 3.26 5.20
C ILE A 51 3.68 2.73 4.32
N VAL A 52 4.87 3.27 4.50
CA VAL A 52 6.06 2.87 3.75
C VAL A 52 7.13 2.49 4.76
N ARG A 53 7.70 1.29 4.61
CA ARG A 53 8.74 0.75 5.49
C ARG A 53 9.85 0.12 4.65
N GLN A 54 11.09 0.24 5.12
CA GLN A 54 12.24 -0.53 4.62
C GLN A 54 13.15 -0.95 5.78
N SER A 55 13.61 -2.20 5.77
CA SER A 55 14.61 -2.70 6.72
C SER A 55 15.94 -1.95 6.59
N ASP A 56 16.64 -1.77 7.70
CA ASP A 56 17.98 -1.15 7.70
C ASP A 56 19.06 -2.07 7.12
N THR A 57 18.85 -3.39 7.21
CA THR A 57 19.87 -4.41 6.92
C THR A 57 19.59 -5.18 5.64
N ASN A 58 18.32 -5.27 5.22
CA ASN A 58 17.93 -5.92 3.97
C ASN A 58 17.14 -4.95 3.09
N PRO A 59 17.74 -4.37 2.03
CA PRO A 59 17.03 -3.44 1.17
C PRO A 59 15.88 -4.08 0.40
N LEU A 60 15.84 -5.43 0.31
CA LEU A 60 14.73 -6.20 -0.28
C LEU A 60 13.60 -6.48 0.72
N ASP A 61 13.76 -6.17 2.00
CA ASP A 61 12.66 -6.17 2.99
C ASP A 61 12.08 -4.76 3.05
N PHE A 62 11.07 -4.53 2.22
CA PHE A 62 10.29 -3.31 2.21
C PHE A 62 8.81 -3.61 2.03
N SER A 63 8.00 -2.62 2.39
CA SER A 63 6.55 -2.65 2.14
C SER A 63 6.02 -1.26 1.83
N ALA A 64 5.18 -1.13 0.79
CA ALA A 64 4.28 0.00 0.58
C ALA A 64 2.84 -0.46 0.79
N ILE A 65 2.12 0.13 1.74
CA ILE A 65 0.85 -0.38 2.25
C ILE A 65 -0.22 0.69 2.09
N LEU A 66 -1.39 0.30 1.59
CA LEU A 66 -2.63 1.06 1.69
C LEU A 66 -3.53 0.39 2.72
N ALA A 67 -3.86 1.13 3.78
CA ALA A 67 -4.85 0.73 4.76
C ALA A 67 -6.06 1.68 4.73
N CYS A 68 -7.25 1.14 4.93
CA CYS A 68 -8.45 1.92 5.22
C CYS A 68 -8.64 1.96 6.74
N VAL A 69 -8.91 3.15 7.27
CA VAL A 69 -9.18 3.40 8.68
C VAL A 69 -10.69 3.38 8.88
N LEU A 70 -11.15 2.60 9.86
CA LEU A 70 -12.57 2.57 10.19
C LEU A 70 -12.97 3.87 10.92
N PRO A 71 -14.10 4.49 10.56
CA PRO A 71 -14.64 5.63 11.30
C PRO A 71 -14.77 5.30 12.79
N ASP A 72 -14.45 6.27 13.64
CA ASP A 72 -14.58 6.18 15.10
C ASP A 72 -13.85 4.99 15.74
N SER A 73 -12.82 4.47 15.08
CA SER A 73 -12.05 3.33 15.55
C SER A 73 -10.55 3.52 15.34
N ASN A 74 -9.75 2.94 16.23
CA ASN A 74 -8.32 2.76 16.02
C ASN A 74 -8.01 1.54 15.11
N LYS A 75 -9.04 0.88 14.59
CA LYS A 75 -8.89 -0.26 13.69
C LYS A 75 -8.68 0.22 12.26
N SER A 76 -7.77 -0.45 11.57
CA SER A 76 -7.57 -0.31 10.13
C SER A 76 -7.39 -1.69 9.53
N PHE A 77 -7.80 -1.85 8.28
CA PHE A 77 -7.54 -3.06 7.50
C PHE A 77 -6.70 -2.71 6.28
N ILE A 78 -5.82 -3.62 5.90
CA ILE A 78 -4.92 -3.45 4.77
C ILE A 78 -5.69 -3.84 3.50
N LEU A 79 -5.86 -2.88 2.61
CA LEU A 79 -6.47 -3.09 1.30
C LEU A 79 -5.47 -3.70 0.32
N ARG A 80 -4.23 -3.20 0.38
CA ARG A 80 -3.15 -3.63 -0.52
C ARG A 80 -1.79 -3.41 0.11
N ARG A 81 -0.86 -4.32 -0.14
CA ARG A 81 0.53 -4.21 0.31
C ARG A 81 1.49 -4.75 -0.73
N TYR A 82 2.44 -3.92 -1.15
CA TYR A 82 3.47 -4.23 -2.13
C TYR A 82 4.76 -4.55 -1.36
N ASN A 83 5.26 -5.77 -1.46
CA ASN A 83 6.38 -6.26 -0.68
C ASN A 83 7.61 -6.54 -1.52
N GLY A 84 8.76 -6.25 -0.92
CA GLY A 84 10.05 -6.67 -1.44
C GLY A 84 10.29 -8.18 -1.37
N LYS A 85 11.26 -8.65 -2.16
CA LYS A 85 11.68 -10.05 -2.24
C LYS A 85 12.62 -10.44 -1.10
N SER A 86 12.07 -10.60 0.10
CA SER A 86 12.85 -10.86 1.32
C SER A 86 12.60 -12.21 1.98
N HIS A 87 11.50 -12.89 1.66
CA HIS A 87 11.08 -14.13 2.30
C HIS A 87 10.18 -14.95 1.38
N GLU A 88 10.02 -16.24 1.71
CA GLU A 88 9.00 -17.08 1.10
C GLU A 88 7.62 -16.68 1.59
N HIS A 89 6.66 -16.66 0.68
CA HIS A 89 5.27 -16.41 0.98
C HIS A 89 4.43 -17.62 0.59
N THR A 90 3.51 -18.02 1.45
CA THR A 90 2.58 -19.11 1.20
C THR A 90 1.15 -18.59 1.23
N ASN A 91 0.42 -18.88 0.16
CA ASN A 91 -1.03 -18.74 0.10
C ASN A 91 -1.68 -20.05 0.57
N PRO A 92 -2.13 -20.15 1.84
CA PRO A 92 -2.56 -21.41 2.44
C PRO A 92 -3.81 -21.99 1.78
N LEU A 93 -4.78 -21.16 1.38
CA LEU A 93 -5.98 -21.64 0.69
C LEU A 93 -5.66 -22.23 -0.70
N GLU A 94 -4.55 -21.81 -1.30
CA GLU A 94 -4.05 -22.30 -2.58
C GLU A 94 -3.00 -23.41 -2.43
N ALA A 95 -2.53 -23.67 -1.20
CA ALA A 95 -1.34 -24.47 -0.91
C ALA A 95 -0.14 -24.13 -1.82
N LYS A 96 0.04 -22.84 -2.14
CA LYS A 96 1.07 -22.37 -3.08
C LYS A 96 2.08 -21.47 -2.39
N THR A 97 3.36 -21.84 -2.50
CA THR A 97 4.51 -21.08 -1.97
C THR A 97 5.32 -20.47 -3.11
N PHE A 98 5.88 -19.29 -2.89
CA PHE A 98 6.78 -18.61 -3.83
C PHE A 98 7.77 -17.70 -3.10
N TYR A 99 8.90 -17.42 -3.75
CA TYR A 99 9.93 -16.46 -3.30
C TYR A 99 10.11 -15.38 -4.35
N ASP A 100 9.34 -14.30 -4.26
CA ASP A 100 9.42 -13.18 -5.20
C ASP A 100 8.92 -11.85 -4.63
N TYR A 101 9.06 -10.77 -5.38
CA TYR A 101 8.27 -9.56 -5.14
C TYR A 101 6.80 -9.91 -5.25
N HIS A 102 5.97 -9.38 -4.35
CA HIS A 102 4.57 -9.80 -4.28
C HIS A 102 3.64 -8.76 -3.71
N ILE A 103 2.40 -8.79 -4.18
CA ILE A 103 1.35 -7.87 -3.79
C ILE A 103 0.33 -8.65 -2.97
N HIS A 104 0.21 -8.32 -1.69
CA HIS A 104 -0.90 -8.75 -0.86
C HIS A 104 -2.15 -7.97 -1.20
N GLU A 105 -3.27 -8.68 -1.25
CA GLU A 105 -4.60 -8.12 -1.51
C GLU A 105 -5.59 -8.74 -0.54
N ILE A 106 -6.42 -7.91 0.08
CA ILE A 106 -7.55 -8.42 0.83
C ILE A 106 -8.57 -9.02 -0.13
N THR A 107 -9.13 -10.17 0.23
CA THR A 107 -10.16 -10.87 -0.56
C THR A 107 -11.28 -11.33 0.36
N GLU A 108 -12.50 -11.45 -0.15
CA GLU A 108 -13.63 -11.96 0.64
C GLU A 108 -13.34 -13.34 1.24
N ARG A 109 -12.84 -14.27 0.43
CA ARG A 109 -12.56 -15.65 0.85
C ARG A 109 -11.48 -15.79 1.95
N TYR A 110 -10.47 -14.92 1.96
CA TYR A 110 -9.44 -14.96 3.02
C TYR A 110 -9.94 -14.36 4.32
N GLN A 111 -10.83 -13.36 4.26
CA GLN A 111 -11.49 -12.80 5.45
C GLN A 111 -12.41 -13.83 6.13
N ASP A 112 -13.02 -14.73 5.35
CA ASP A 112 -13.86 -15.82 5.87
C ASP A 112 -13.05 -17.07 6.25
N SER A 113 -11.71 -17.01 6.19
CA SER A 113 -10.81 -18.12 6.48
C SER A 113 -10.23 -18.00 7.90
N PRO A 114 -9.65 -19.09 8.47
CA PRO A 114 -8.94 -19.00 9.75
C PRO A 114 -7.57 -18.29 9.65
N HIS A 115 -7.15 -17.89 8.44
CA HIS A 115 -5.90 -17.17 8.21
C HIS A 115 -6.12 -15.66 8.30
N LYS A 116 -5.04 -14.88 8.42
CA LYS A 116 -5.16 -13.42 8.42
C LYS A 116 -5.69 -12.92 7.08
N ASP A 117 -6.58 -11.93 7.11
CA ASP A 117 -7.21 -11.33 5.93
C ASP A 117 -6.22 -10.86 4.86
N GLU A 118 -5.03 -10.43 5.29
CA GLU A 118 -3.93 -9.93 4.44
C GLU A 118 -2.98 -11.03 3.93
N THR A 119 -3.30 -12.32 4.14
CA THR A 119 -2.38 -13.42 3.79
C THR A 119 -2.29 -13.65 2.29
N PHE A 120 -3.36 -13.43 1.52
CA PHE A 120 -3.31 -13.68 0.08
C PHE A 120 -2.37 -12.71 -0.63
N ALA A 121 -1.45 -13.24 -1.44
CA ALA A 121 -0.59 -12.43 -2.29
C ALA A 121 -0.35 -13.04 -3.68
N ARG A 122 0.01 -12.19 -4.65
CA ARG A 122 0.42 -12.62 -5.99
C ARG A 122 1.84 -12.16 -6.28
N PRO A 123 2.71 -13.02 -6.87
CA PRO A 123 4.02 -12.57 -7.33
C PRO A 123 3.89 -11.53 -8.45
N THR A 124 4.89 -10.67 -8.61
CA THR A 124 4.89 -9.60 -9.61
C THR A 124 6.29 -9.24 -10.06
N ASP A 125 6.38 -8.71 -11.28
CA ASP A 125 7.56 -8.16 -11.94
C ASP A 125 7.49 -6.63 -12.12
N ARG A 126 6.42 -5.99 -11.63
CA ARG A 126 6.12 -4.57 -11.85
C ARG A 126 7.05 -3.60 -11.10
N TYR A 127 7.78 -4.10 -10.12
CA TYR A 127 8.71 -3.32 -9.32
C TYR A 127 9.82 -4.22 -8.78
N SER A 128 10.95 -3.58 -8.49
CA SER A 128 12.16 -4.21 -7.94
C SER A 128 12.68 -3.50 -6.69
N ASN A 129 12.10 -2.35 -6.36
CA ASN A 129 12.51 -1.52 -5.23
C ASN A 129 11.32 -0.77 -4.62
N LEU A 130 11.55 -0.16 -3.46
CA LEU A 130 10.50 0.53 -2.70
C LEU A 130 9.89 1.73 -3.46
N ALA A 131 10.70 2.47 -4.23
CA ALA A 131 10.19 3.63 -4.95
C ALA A 131 9.19 3.21 -6.04
N GLU A 132 9.54 2.19 -6.82
CA GLU A 132 8.64 1.60 -7.82
C GLU A 132 7.39 0.95 -7.20
N ALA A 133 7.54 0.34 -6.02
CA ALA A 133 6.40 -0.21 -5.27
C ALA A 133 5.43 0.88 -4.80
N ILE A 134 5.95 2.04 -4.35
CA ILE A 134 5.13 3.22 -4.05
C ILE A 134 4.41 3.70 -5.32
N ASP A 135 5.13 3.83 -6.43
CA ASP A 135 4.54 4.28 -7.69
C ASP A 135 3.42 3.32 -8.17
N CYS A 136 3.62 1.99 -8.05
CA CYS A 136 2.57 1.00 -8.29
C CYS A 136 1.36 1.19 -7.36
N LEU A 137 1.58 1.43 -6.06
CA LEU A 137 0.50 1.68 -5.11
C LEU A 137 -0.31 2.92 -5.50
N ILE A 138 0.34 4.00 -5.90
CA ILE A 138 -0.33 5.24 -6.33
C ILE A 138 -1.20 4.98 -7.57
N ILE A 139 -0.63 4.32 -8.59
CA ILE A 139 -1.31 4.02 -9.86
C ILE A 139 -2.53 3.11 -9.64
N ASP A 140 -2.40 2.10 -8.80
CA ASP A 140 -3.39 1.04 -8.67
C ASP A 140 -4.57 1.36 -7.74
N CYS A 141 -4.42 2.38 -6.87
CA CYS A 141 -5.32 2.56 -5.73
C CYS A 141 -6.07 3.91 -5.71
N GLY A 142 -6.38 4.45 -6.89
CA GLY A 142 -7.26 5.61 -7.03
C GLY A 142 -6.67 6.92 -6.48
N PHE A 143 -5.34 7.00 -6.36
CA PHE A 143 -4.69 8.23 -5.94
C PHE A 143 -4.63 9.24 -7.08
N GLU A 144 -4.94 10.49 -6.76
CA GLU A 144 -4.87 11.58 -7.73
C GLU A 144 -3.67 12.45 -7.40
N LEU A 145 -2.78 12.60 -8.40
CA LEU A 145 -1.62 13.46 -8.25
C LEU A 145 -2.06 14.92 -8.18
N PRO A 146 -1.41 15.74 -7.34
CA PRO A 146 -1.65 17.17 -7.32
C PRO A 146 -1.39 17.74 -8.71
N SER A 147 -2.24 18.67 -9.16
CA SER A 147 -2.00 19.42 -10.39
C SER A 147 -0.63 20.11 -10.27
N GLU A 148 0.28 19.86 -11.21
CA GLU A 148 1.50 20.68 -11.24
C GLU A 148 1.08 22.15 -11.38
N PRO A 149 1.59 23.08 -10.57
CA PRO A 149 1.38 24.48 -10.83
C PRO A 149 1.99 24.73 -12.21
N GLN A 150 1.11 24.99 -13.19
CA GLN A 150 1.45 25.43 -14.53
C GLN A 150 2.55 26.47 -14.37
N ARG A 151 3.80 26.11 -14.72
CA ARG A 151 4.90 27.06 -14.70
C ARG A 151 4.49 28.17 -15.65
N ARG A 152 4.02 29.29 -15.10
CA ARG A 152 3.85 30.52 -15.86
C ARG A 152 5.27 30.90 -16.31
N LEU A 153 5.60 30.54 -17.55
CA LEU A 153 6.70 31.12 -18.28
C LEU A 153 6.38 32.62 -18.34
N PHE A 154 7.02 33.39 -17.47
CA PHE A 154 6.97 34.84 -17.55
C PHE A 154 7.62 35.25 -18.88
N ARG A 155 6.89 36.08 -19.63
CA ARG A 155 7.32 36.73 -20.87
C ARG A 155 8.44 37.73 -20.60
#